data_AF-A0A5Q5BHF6-F1
#
_entry.id   AF-A0A5Q5BHF6-F1
#
_cell.length_a   1.000
_cell.length_b   1.000
_cell.length_c   1.000
_cell.angle_alpha   90.00
_cell.angle_beta   90.00
_cell.angle_gamma   90.00
#
_symmetry.space_group_name_H-M   'P 1'
#
loop_
_entity.id
_entity.type
_entity.pdbx_description
1 polymer ?
#
loop_
_entity_poly.entity_id
_entity_poly.type
_entity_poly.pdbx_seq_one_letter_code
_entity_poly.pdbx_strand_id
1 'polypeptide(L)'
;MTLNIENDIANDIEDHAEVDTEDVDVAQGEAPAETSGEATPVQAGRNIGRIVAYVVLPVAVLAMACGVGFLKWQANSIGTSQATAAQSVSAATEIATAMLSYRADQVEQDLTAASDRMTGEFRNEYTTLINDVVIPGAKEKRVSAEATVPAAALVSSSADRAEVLVYIDQTTTVGDDPPSATTSSARVSLEKVGDRWLLAGFEPV
;
A
#
# COMPACT_ATOMS: atom_id res chain seq x y z
N MET A 1 2.68 8.11 -35.62
CA MET A 1 2.37 6.78 -36.19
C MET A 1 3.65 6.27 -36.84
N THR A 2 4.37 5.40 -36.14
CA THR A 2 5.59 4.74 -36.62
C THR A 2 5.39 3.24 -36.40
N LEU A 3 5.26 2.52 -37.50
CA LEU A 3 5.15 1.06 -37.59
C LEU A 3 6.51 0.43 -37.29
N ASN A 4 6.54 -0.65 -36.51
CA ASN A 4 7.70 -1.54 -36.43
C ASN A 4 7.24 -2.98 -36.68
N ILE A 5 8.00 -3.63 -37.55
CA ILE A 5 7.65 -4.75 -38.43
C ILE A 5 7.81 -6.09 -37.71
N GLU A 6 6.86 -6.99 -38.02
CA GLU A 6 6.90 -8.46 -38.03
C GLU A 6 8.15 -9.16 -37.49
N ASN A 7 7.92 -10.05 -36.51
CA ASN A 7 8.86 -11.07 -36.06
C ASN A 7 8.27 -12.45 -36.40
N ASP A 8 8.81 -13.03 -37.47
CA ASP A 8 8.72 -14.43 -37.92
C ASP A 8 10.15 -14.65 -38.47
N ILE A 9 10.92 -15.70 -38.15
CA ILE A 9 10.86 -17.02 -38.78
C ILE A 9 11.53 -18.05 -37.86
N ALA A 10 10.89 -19.22 -37.82
CA ALA A 10 11.23 -20.49 -37.21
C ALA A 10 12.57 -21.17 -37.64
N ASN A 11 13.00 -22.13 -36.82
CA ASN A 11 13.58 -23.47 -37.07
C ASN A 11 14.54 -23.80 -35.91
N ASP A 12 14.37 -24.84 -35.09
CA ASP A 12 14.20 -26.28 -35.35
C ASP A 12 15.33 -26.88 -36.19
N ILE A 13 16.12 -27.78 -35.59
CA ILE A 13 16.65 -29.03 -36.15
C ILE A 13 17.61 -29.70 -35.16
N GLU A 14 17.35 -30.99 -34.98
CA GLU A 14 18.01 -32.08 -34.27
C GLU A 14 19.44 -32.43 -34.75
N ASP A 15 20.22 -32.94 -33.78
CA ASP A 15 21.04 -34.17 -33.77
C ASP A 15 22.27 -34.41 -34.70
N HIS A 16 23.18 -35.20 -34.12
CA HIS A 16 24.28 -36.02 -34.66
C HIS A 16 25.74 -35.47 -34.71
N ALA A 17 26.48 -35.86 -33.67
CA ALA A 17 27.69 -36.73 -33.65
C ALA A 17 28.85 -36.59 -34.67
N GLU A 18 30.07 -36.50 -34.13
CA GLU A 18 31.36 -37.21 -34.44
C GLU A 18 32.55 -36.27 -34.16
N VAL A 19 33.28 -36.47 -33.05
CA VAL A 19 34.63 -37.10 -32.96
C VAL A 19 35.58 -36.71 -34.09
N ASP A 20 36.62 -35.93 -33.77
CA ASP A 20 37.97 -36.23 -34.27
C ASP A 20 39.08 -35.68 -33.34
N THR A 21 40.16 -36.44 -33.30
CA THR A 21 41.36 -36.35 -32.46
C THR A 21 42.54 -35.73 -33.22
N GLU A 22 43.66 -35.55 -32.50
CA GLU A 22 45.02 -35.22 -33.00
C GLU A 22 45.29 -33.75 -33.37
N ASP A 23 46.48 -33.17 -33.21
CA ASP A 23 47.71 -33.41 -32.43
C ASP A 23 48.59 -32.14 -32.71
N VAL A 24 49.76 -32.07 -32.07
CA VAL A 24 51.00 -31.41 -32.46
C VAL A 24 51.40 -30.20 -31.61
N ASP A 25 52.10 -30.53 -30.53
CA ASP A 25 53.19 -29.75 -29.96
C ASP A 25 54.50 -30.00 -30.77
N VAL A 26 55.30 -28.96 -30.98
CA VAL A 26 56.61 -29.03 -31.65
C VAL A 26 57.71 -28.66 -30.66
N ALA A 27 58.47 -29.69 -30.26
CA ALA A 27 59.93 -29.81 -30.09
C ALA A 27 60.74 -28.54 -29.68
N GLN A 28 61.73 -28.60 -28.80
CA GLN A 28 62.88 -29.52 -28.83
C GLN A 28 63.82 -29.22 -27.65
N GLY A 29 64.53 -30.21 -27.11
CA GLY A 29 65.71 -29.96 -26.27
C GLY A 29 66.15 -31.07 -25.30
N GLU A 30 66.70 -32.15 -25.86
CA GLU A 30 67.77 -33.01 -25.31
C GLU A 30 67.59 -33.78 -23.96
N ALA A 31 67.66 -35.10 -24.06
CA ALA A 31 67.91 -36.05 -22.96
C ALA A 31 69.45 -36.26 -22.81
N PRO A 32 70.01 -36.87 -21.73
CA PRO A 32 69.67 -38.26 -21.33
C PRO A 32 69.77 -38.60 -19.83
N ALA A 33 69.10 -39.69 -19.42
CA ALA A 33 69.63 -40.84 -18.66
C ALA A 33 68.56 -41.50 -17.76
N GLU A 34 68.51 -42.83 -17.87
CA GLU A 34 67.57 -43.76 -17.27
C GLU A 34 67.63 -43.83 -15.73
N THR A 35 66.49 -44.06 -15.05
CA THR A 35 66.37 -45.05 -13.96
C THR A 35 64.90 -45.32 -13.63
N SER A 36 64.63 -46.62 -13.53
CA SER A 36 63.42 -47.34 -13.13
C SER A 36 62.72 -46.85 -11.84
N GLY A 37 61.41 -47.03 -11.78
CA GLY A 37 60.76 -47.49 -10.54
C GLY A 37 59.70 -46.60 -9.91
N GLU A 38 58.50 -47.18 -9.84
CA GLU A 38 57.55 -47.11 -8.72
C GLU A 38 56.37 -46.13 -8.82
N ALA A 39 55.20 -46.74 -8.97
CA ALA A 39 53.89 -46.11 -8.92
C ALA A 39 53.56 -45.63 -7.50
N THR A 40 53.03 -44.42 -7.38
CA THR A 40 52.22 -43.99 -6.23
C THR A 40 50.78 -43.72 -6.68
N PRO A 41 49.76 -44.38 -6.10
CA PRO A 41 48.37 -44.02 -6.36
C PRO A 41 48.01 -42.86 -5.42
N VAL A 42 47.82 -41.66 -5.96
CA VAL A 42 47.29 -40.54 -5.17
C VAL A 42 45.76 -40.56 -5.25
N GLN A 43 45.13 -41.22 -4.27
CA GLN A 43 43.70 -41.09 -4.03
C GLN A 43 43.39 -39.68 -3.51
N ALA A 44 42.79 -38.83 -4.34
CA ALA A 44 42.24 -37.55 -3.90
C ALA A 44 40.92 -37.26 -4.64
N GLY A 45 39.91 -38.08 -4.39
CA GLY A 45 38.62 -37.98 -5.08
C GLY A 45 37.43 -38.25 -4.17
N ARG A 46 37.20 -37.44 -3.12
CA ARG A 46 35.89 -37.47 -2.42
C ARG A 46 35.52 -36.25 -1.56
N ASN A 47 36.04 -35.05 -1.82
CA ASN A 47 35.84 -33.94 -0.87
C ASN A 47 35.06 -32.75 -1.45
N ILE A 48 34.92 -32.65 -2.77
CA ILE A 48 34.28 -31.49 -3.42
C ILE A 48 32.74 -31.58 -3.31
N GLY A 49 32.16 -32.78 -3.43
CA GLY A 49 30.72 -32.98 -3.27
C GLY A 49 30.18 -32.66 -1.86
N ARG A 50 31.01 -32.82 -0.82
CA ARG A 50 30.65 -32.46 0.56
C ARG A 50 30.68 -30.96 0.79
N ILE A 51 31.61 -30.23 0.19
CA ILE A 51 31.72 -28.77 0.30
C ILE A 51 30.61 -28.09 -0.50
N VAL A 52 30.31 -28.57 -1.71
CA VAL A 52 29.18 -28.09 -2.51
C VAL A 52 27.86 -28.34 -1.77
N ALA A 53 27.66 -29.52 -1.16
CA ALA A 53 26.48 -29.79 -0.36
C ALA A 53 26.37 -28.89 0.89
N TYR A 54 27.49 -28.59 1.56
CA TYR A 54 27.50 -27.75 2.77
C TYR A 54 27.38 -26.25 2.49
N VAL A 55 27.63 -25.78 1.26
CA VAL A 55 27.55 -24.35 0.90
C VAL A 55 26.28 -24.04 0.09
N VAL A 56 25.90 -24.90 -0.85
CA VAL A 56 24.70 -24.66 -1.69
C VAL A 56 23.42 -24.76 -0.86
N LEU A 57 23.36 -25.71 0.07
CA LEU A 57 22.18 -25.94 0.89
C LEU A 57 21.86 -24.75 1.82
N PRO A 58 22.80 -24.16 2.59
CA PRO A 58 22.50 -22.97 3.38
C PRO A 58 22.20 -21.74 2.52
N VAL A 59 22.83 -21.57 1.36
CA VAL A 59 22.51 -20.47 0.43
C VAL A 59 21.09 -20.60 -0.11
N ALA A 60 20.66 -21.81 -0.48
CA ALA A 60 19.30 -22.06 -0.93
C ALA A 60 18.27 -21.79 0.18
N VAL A 61 18.56 -22.19 1.42
CA VAL A 61 17.70 -21.89 2.57
C VAL A 61 17.63 -20.38 2.84
N LEU A 62 18.76 -19.67 2.76
CA LEU A 62 18.80 -18.21 2.94
C LEU A 62 17.99 -17.50 1.83
N ALA A 63 18.14 -17.94 0.58
CA ALA A 63 17.39 -17.40 -0.55
C ALA A 63 15.88 -17.63 -0.41
N MET A 64 15.46 -18.82 0.03
CA MET A 64 14.04 -19.10 0.32
C MET A 64 13.53 -18.23 1.49
N ALA A 65 14.30 -18.08 2.56
CA ALA A 65 13.92 -17.25 3.70
C ALA A 65 13.74 -15.77 3.30
N CYS A 66 14.67 -15.24 2.49
CA CYS A 66 14.55 -13.89 1.92
C CYS A 66 13.34 -13.77 0.99
N GLY A 67 13.10 -14.76 0.13
CA GLY A 67 11.95 -14.79 -0.77
C GLY A 67 10.61 -14.80 -0.01
N VAL A 68 10.48 -15.66 1.01
CA VAL A 68 9.30 -15.71 1.89
C VAL A 68 9.14 -14.41 2.68
N GLY A 69 10.23 -13.84 3.19
CA GLY A 69 10.22 -12.56 3.89
C GLY A 69 9.72 -11.42 3.00
N PHE A 70 10.24 -11.35 1.77
CA PHE A 70 9.83 -10.37 0.77
C PHE A 70 8.36 -10.55 0.36
N LEU A 71 7.92 -11.77 0.06
CA LEU A 71 6.52 -12.06 -0.27
C LEU A 71 5.59 -11.72 0.89
N LYS A 72 5.97 -12.04 2.15
CA LYS A 72 5.16 -11.67 3.31
C LYS A 72 5.11 -10.16 3.50
N TRP A 73 6.20 -9.44 3.28
CA TRP A 73 6.21 -7.98 3.35
C TRP A 73 5.32 -7.36 2.27
N GLN A 74 5.37 -7.89 1.05
CA GLN A 74 4.54 -7.44 -0.07
C GLN A 74 3.06 -7.77 0.15
N ALA A 75 2.74 -9.00 0.58
CA ALA A 75 1.38 -9.43 0.87
C ALA A 75 0.77 -8.66 2.05
N ASN A 76 1.55 -8.41 3.11
CA ASN A 76 1.10 -7.63 4.25
C ASN A 76 0.88 -6.15 3.87
N SER A 77 1.70 -5.60 2.98
CA SER A 77 1.51 -4.24 2.47
C SER A 77 0.23 -4.10 1.63
N ILE A 78 -0.11 -5.10 0.83
CA ILE A 78 -1.33 -5.08 -0.01
C ILE A 78 -2.59 -5.33 0.84
N GLY A 79 -2.58 -6.36 1.71
CA GLY A 79 -3.74 -6.71 2.54
C GLY A 79 -4.07 -5.65 3.60
N THR A 80 -3.05 -5.05 4.22
CA THR A 80 -3.24 -3.94 5.17
C THR A 80 -3.79 -2.71 4.45
N SER A 81 -3.34 -2.42 3.23
CA SER A 81 -3.80 -1.26 2.46
C SER A 81 -5.31 -1.32 2.17
N GLN A 82 -5.86 -2.47 1.77
CA GLN A 82 -7.29 -2.59 1.48
C GLN A 82 -8.17 -2.48 2.73
N ALA A 83 -7.77 -3.09 3.84
CA ALA A 83 -8.51 -2.99 5.10
C ALA A 83 -8.46 -1.56 5.66
N THR A 84 -7.29 -0.93 5.66
CA THR A 84 -7.09 0.48 6.03
C THR A 84 -7.91 1.41 5.13
N ALA A 85 -7.94 1.16 3.82
CA ALA A 85 -8.75 1.91 2.86
C ALA A 85 -10.24 1.88 3.22
N ALA A 86 -10.81 0.68 3.41
CA ALA A 86 -12.22 0.52 3.75
C ALA A 86 -12.56 1.17 5.11
N GLN A 87 -11.70 0.99 6.12
CA GLN A 87 -11.86 1.62 7.44
C GLN A 87 -11.79 3.14 7.35
N SER A 88 -10.86 3.69 6.57
CA SER A 88 -10.73 5.13 6.38
C SER A 88 -11.95 5.72 5.68
N VAL A 89 -12.47 5.06 4.63
CA VAL A 89 -13.67 5.53 3.93
C VAL A 89 -14.90 5.48 4.85
N SER A 90 -15.06 4.43 5.65
CA SER A 90 -16.14 4.35 6.65
C SER A 90 -16.01 5.47 7.67
N ALA A 91 -14.82 5.65 8.25
CA ALA A 91 -14.56 6.68 9.23
C ALA A 91 -14.81 8.09 8.67
N ALA A 92 -14.34 8.38 7.44
CA ALA A 92 -14.60 9.66 6.78
C ALA A 92 -16.09 9.92 6.63
N THR A 93 -16.83 8.92 6.16
CA THR A 93 -18.29 9.00 5.99
C THR A 93 -18.99 9.28 7.32
N GLU A 94 -18.68 8.49 8.35
CA GLU A 94 -19.29 8.61 9.68
C GLU A 94 -18.96 9.95 10.35
N ILE A 95 -17.72 10.42 10.24
CA ILE A 95 -17.29 11.70 10.82
C ILE A 95 -17.91 12.86 10.04
N ALA A 96 -17.94 12.80 8.70
CA ALA A 96 -18.56 13.85 7.87
C ALA A 96 -20.06 13.97 8.16
N THR A 97 -20.78 12.85 8.23
CA THR A 97 -22.20 12.84 8.62
C THR A 97 -22.39 13.43 10.03
N ALA A 98 -21.59 13.02 11.02
CA ALA A 98 -21.70 13.54 12.38
C ALA A 98 -21.38 15.04 12.47
N MET A 99 -20.41 15.53 11.69
CA MET A 99 -20.00 16.93 11.67
C MET A 99 -21.06 17.84 11.02
N LEU A 100 -21.76 17.33 10.01
CA LEU A 100 -22.70 18.09 9.19
C LEU A 100 -24.17 17.89 9.60
N SER A 101 -24.43 17.02 10.57
CA SER A 101 -25.76 16.73 11.09
C SER A 101 -25.88 17.21 12.54
N TYR A 102 -26.88 18.03 12.81
CA TYR A 102 -27.19 18.51 14.16
C TYR A 102 -28.65 18.91 14.25
N ARG A 103 -29.20 18.84 15.47
CA ARG A 103 -30.56 19.32 15.74
C ARG A 103 -30.52 20.58 16.59
N ALA A 104 -31.47 21.48 16.38
CA ALA A 104 -31.51 22.75 17.10
C ALA A 104 -31.53 22.59 18.64
N ASP A 105 -32.15 21.54 19.16
CA ASP A 105 -32.29 21.26 20.58
C ASP A 105 -31.04 20.64 21.21
N GLN A 106 -30.26 19.87 20.44
CA GLN A 106 -29.04 19.18 20.88
C GLN A 106 -27.77 19.66 20.17
N VAL A 107 -27.80 20.82 19.51
CA VAL A 107 -26.71 21.29 18.64
C VAL A 107 -25.35 21.33 19.35
N GLU A 108 -25.34 21.71 20.62
CA GLU A 108 -24.12 21.76 21.42
C GLU A 108 -23.56 20.37 21.68
N GLN A 109 -24.41 19.39 21.99
CA GLN A 109 -24.01 18.01 22.20
C GLN A 109 -23.57 17.36 20.88
N ASP A 110 -24.35 17.53 19.81
CA ASP A 110 -24.10 16.93 18.49
C ASP A 110 -22.76 17.43 17.91
N LEU A 111 -22.55 18.74 17.89
CA LEU A 111 -21.34 19.33 17.32
C LEU A 111 -20.11 19.16 18.21
N THR A 112 -20.26 19.15 19.55
CA THR A 112 -19.14 18.83 20.45
C THR A 112 -18.70 17.38 20.31
N ALA A 113 -19.65 16.45 20.21
CA ALA A 113 -19.32 15.04 19.96
C ALA A 113 -18.64 14.82 18.60
N ALA A 114 -19.00 15.62 17.58
CA ALA A 114 -18.29 15.61 16.30
C ALA A 114 -16.85 16.13 16.43
N SER A 115 -16.63 17.20 17.20
CA SER A 115 -15.29 17.76 17.47
C SER A 115 -14.32 16.76 18.13
N ASP A 116 -14.83 15.83 18.94
CA ASP A 116 -14.01 14.78 19.56
C ASP A 116 -13.52 13.71 18.57
N ARG A 117 -14.08 13.69 17.36
CA ARG A 117 -13.63 12.85 16.23
C ARG A 117 -12.66 13.58 15.31
N MET A 118 -12.18 14.75 15.70
CA MET A 118 -11.24 15.57 14.96
C MET A 118 -9.89 15.64 15.67
N THR A 119 -8.86 16.05 14.95
CA THR A 119 -7.49 16.19 15.49
C THR A 119 -6.81 17.44 14.97
N GLY A 120 -5.66 17.77 15.56
CA GLY A 120 -4.80 18.85 15.11
C GLY A 120 -5.44 20.23 15.21
N GLU A 121 -5.05 21.10 14.29
CA GLU A 121 -5.52 22.49 14.19
C GLU A 121 -6.99 22.57 13.78
N PHE A 122 -7.43 21.68 12.88
CA PHE A 122 -8.82 21.63 12.40
C PHE A 122 -9.82 21.47 13.55
N ARG A 123 -9.51 20.64 14.55
CA ARG A 123 -10.36 20.52 15.74
C ARG A 123 -10.57 21.87 16.42
N ASN A 124 -9.51 22.65 16.61
CA ASN A 124 -9.58 23.94 17.31
C ASN A 124 -10.38 24.97 16.50
N GLU A 125 -10.15 25.05 15.19
CA GLU A 125 -10.89 25.93 14.29
C GLU A 125 -12.38 25.58 14.27
N TYR A 126 -12.69 24.29 14.13
CA TYR A 126 -14.06 23.81 14.18
C TYR A 126 -14.72 24.12 15.53
N THR A 127 -14.06 23.82 16.66
CA THR A 127 -14.58 24.13 18.01
C THR A 127 -14.88 25.62 18.16
N THR A 128 -14.00 26.49 17.66
CA THR A 128 -14.21 27.94 17.72
C THR A 128 -15.44 28.34 16.89
N LEU A 129 -15.51 27.89 15.64
CA LEU A 129 -16.62 28.20 14.74
C LEU A 129 -17.97 27.74 15.30
N ILE A 130 -18.04 26.53 15.85
CA ILE A 130 -19.30 26.03 16.39
C ILE A 130 -19.75 26.80 17.62
N ASN A 131 -18.83 27.16 18.53
CA ASN A 131 -19.20 27.85 19.77
C ASN A 131 -19.57 29.31 19.52
N ASP A 132 -18.86 29.98 18.61
CA ASP A 132 -19.04 31.41 18.39
C ASP A 132 -20.18 31.72 17.41
N VAL A 133 -20.44 30.82 16.44
CA VAL A 133 -21.35 31.11 15.32
C VAL A 133 -22.47 30.07 15.20
N VAL A 134 -22.14 28.79 15.11
CA VAL A 134 -23.13 27.75 14.72
C VAL A 134 -24.11 27.45 15.85
N ILE A 135 -23.63 27.19 17.07
CA ILE A 135 -24.47 26.85 18.23
C ILE A 135 -25.42 28.01 18.57
N PRO A 136 -24.97 29.27 18.70
CA PRO A 136 -25.88 30.39 18.96
C PRO A 136 -26.90 30.58 17.84
N GLY A 137 -26.44 30.55 16.58
CA GLY A 137 -27.30 30.74 15.41
C GLY A 137 -28.34 29.63 15.24
N ALA A 138 -27.96 28.38 15.48
CA ALA A 138 -28.87 27.23 15.41
C ALA A 138 -29.92 27.26 16.52
N LYS A 139 -29.55 27.65 17.75
CA LYS A 139 -30.49 27.80 18.87
C LYS A 139 -31.47 28.94 18.62
N GLU A 140 -31.00 30.09 18.13
CA GLU A 140 -31.83 31.27 17.89
C GLU A 140 -32.83 31.03 16.74
N LYS A 141 -32.36 30.51 15.61
CA LYS A 141 -33.17 30.32 14.40
C LYS A 141 -33.82 28.93 14.31
N ARG A 142 -33.64 28.08 15.32
CA ARG A 142 -34.08 26.67 15.32
C ARG A 142 -33.65 25.92 14.06
N VAL A 143 -32.37 26.07 13.69
CA VAL A 143 -31.81 25.39 12.51
C VAL A 143 -31.46 23.96 12.87
N SER A 144 -31.88 23.02 12.04
CA SER A 144 -31.43 21.63 12.09
C SER A 144 -30.90 21.24 10.71
N ALA A 145 -29.81 20.49 10.68
CA ALA A 145 -29.22 19.96 9.46
C ALA A 145 -29.06 18.45 9.58
N GLU A 146 -29.30 17.75 8.49
CA GLU A 146 -29.10 16.31 8.37
C GLU A 146 -28.30 16.04 7.11
N ALA A 147 -27.17 15.36 7.24
CA ALA A 147 -26.26 15.08 6.14
C ALA A 147 -26.11 13.57 5.94
N THR A 148 -26.25 13.14 4.70
CA THR A 148 -26.04 11.76 4.29
C THR A 148 -24.93 11.71 3.25
N VAL A 149 -24.14 10.64 3.27
CA VAL A 149 -23.03 10.43 2.32
C VAL A 149 -23.40 9.24 1.44
N PRO A 150 -24.13 9.46 0.33
CA PRO A 150 -24.53 8.37 -0.57
C PRO A 150 -23.34 7.74 -1.30
N ALA A 151 -22.22 8.45 -1.44
CA ALA A 151 -21.01 7.94 -2.07
C ALA A 151 -19.75 8.53 -1.42
N ALA A 152 -18.74 7.68 -1.26
CA ALA A 152 -17.41 8.07 -0.85
C ALA A 152 -16.37 7.26 -1.62
N ALA A 153 -15.25 7.88 -1.97
CA ALA A 153 -14.17 7.28 -2.73
C ALA A 153 -12.84 7.58 -2.05
N LEU A 154 -12.01 6.56 -1.87
CA LEU A 154 -10.64 6.76 -1.41
C LEU A 154 -9.82 7.44 -2.51
N VAL A 155 -9.18 8.56 -2.17
CA VAL A 155 -8.24 9.26 -3.04
C VAL A 155 -6.82 8.72 -2.81
N SER A 156 -6.42 8.63 -1.55
CA SER A 156 -5.13 8.06 -1.16
C SER A 156 -5.19 7.48 0.26
N SER A 157 -4.41 6.43 0.53
CA SER A 157 -4.26 5.89 1.89
C SER A 157 -2.82 5.44 2.16
N SER A 158 -2.38 5.68 3.38
CA SER A 158 -1.13 5.20 3.96
C SER A 158 -1.43 4.52 5.31
N ALA A 159 -0.40 4.11 6.04
CA ALA A 159 -0.59 3.48 7.35
C ALA A 159 -1.34 4.37 8.35
N ASP A 160 -1.02 5.68 8.37
CA ASP A 160 -1.49 6.61 9.39
C ASP A 160 -2.28 7.81 8.83
N ARG A 161 -2.40 7.93 7.50
CA ARG A 161 -3.11 9.03 6.84
C ARG A 161 -3.95 8.53 5.68
N ALA A 162 -5.10 9.12 5.46
CA ALA A 162 -5.95 8.83 4.31
C ALA A 162 -6.66 10.10 3.83
N GLU A 163 -6.92 10.15 2.53
CA GLU A 163 -7.74 11.17 1.90
C GLU A 163 -8.93 10.51 1.22
N VAL A 164 -10.13 10.98 1.54
CA VAL A 164 -11.39 10.43 1.04
C VAL A 164 -12.18 11.58 0.41
N LEU A 165 -12.66 11.38 -0.80
CA LEU A 165 -13.64 12.26 -1.41
C LEU A 165 -15.04 11.78 -1.02
N VAL A 166 -15.83 12.65 -0.42
CA VAL A 166 -17.22 12.34 -0.02
C VAL A 166 -18.19 13.18 -0.84
N TYR A 167 -19.27 12.55 -1.27
CA TYR A 167 -20.43 13.21 -1.84
C TYR A 167 -21.49 13.31 -0.74
N ILE A 168 -22.02 14.50 -0.52
CA ILE A 168 -22.85 14.82 0.64
C ILE A 168 -24.20 15.34 0.14
N ASP A 169 -25.28 14.69 0.57
CA ASP A 169 -26.64 15.21 0.47
C ASP A 169 -27.05 15.74 1.84
N GLN A 170 -27.26 17.04 1.93
CA GLN A 170 -27.65 17.73 3.15
C GLN A 170 -29.07 18.26 3.03
N THR A 171 -29.87 18.04 4.06
CA THR A 171 -31.19 18.65 4.24
C THR A 171 -31.14 19.59 5.43
N THR A 172 -31.53 20.84 5.23
CA THR A 172 -31.59 21.86 6.30
C THR A 172 -33.01 22.33 6.50
N THR A 173 -33.41 22.46 7.77
CA THR A 173 -34.70 22.99 8.20
C THR A 173 -34.47 24.17 9.13
N VAL A 174 -35.14 25.29 8.89
CA VAL A 174 -35.03 26.51 9.71
C VAL A 174 -36.39 26.78 10.35
N GLY A 175 -36.48 26.62 11.66
CA GLY A 175 -37.74 26.80 12.37
C GLY A 175 -38.85 25.88 11.83
N ASP A 176 -39.90 26.48 11.27
CA ASP A 176 -41.07 25.77 10.73
C ASP A 176 -41.13 25.85 9.19
N ASP A 177 -40.05 26.35 8.56
CA ASP A 177 -39.94 26.44 7.11
C ASP A 177 -39.79 25.05 6.47
N PRO A 178 -40.22 24.88 5.21
CA PRO A 178 -40.04 23.63 4.49
C PRO A 178 -38.55 23.26 4.38
N PRO A 179 -38.20 21.97 4.49
CA PRO A 179 -36.82 21.51 4.39
C PRO A 179 -36.24 21.81 3.00
N SER A 180 -34.98 22.24 2.98
CA SER A 180 -34.22 22.53 1.75
C SER A 180 -33.09 21.52 1.60
N ALA A 181 -33.02 20.84 0.46
CA ALA A 181 -31.96 19.90 0.14
C ALA A 181 -30.86 20.58 -0.67
N THR A 182 -29.60 20.27 -0.36
CA THR A 182 -28.42 20.74 -1.09
C THR A 182 -27.44 19.59 -1.18
N THR A 183 -26.79 19.47 -2.33
CA THR A 183 -25.80 18.45 -2.56
C THR A 183 -24.44 19.09 -2.79
N SER A 184 -23.41 18.53 -2.18
CA SER A 184 -22.04 19.05 -2.23
C SER A 184 -21.03 17.92 -2.26
N SER A 185 -19.77 18.25 -2.53
CA SER A 185 -18.66 17.31 -2.45
C SER A 185 -17.53 17.93 -1.65
N ALA A 186 -16.83 17.11 -0.89
CA ALA A 186 -15.71 17.56 -0.06
C ALA A 186 -14.62 16.50 -0.01
N ARG A 187 -13.37 16.96 0.09
CA ARG A 187 -12.22 16.14 0.45
C ARG A 187 -12.09 16.13 1.96
N VAL A 188 -12.02 14.92 2.51
CA VAL A 188 -11.82 14.65 3.93
C VAL A 188 -10.43 14.10 4.12
N SER A 189 -9.64 14.78 4.93
CA SER A 189 -8.31 14.31 5.35
C SER A 189 -8.43 13.66 6.71
N LEU A 190 -7.95 12.42 6.81
CA LEU A 190 -7.96 11.61 8.02
C LEU A 190 -6.53 11.34 8.48
N GLU A 191 -6.33 11.34 9.80
CA GLU A 191 -5.10 10.92 10.46
C GLU A 191 -5.42 9.89 11.54
N LYS A 192 -4.63 8.82 11.59
CA LYS A 192 -4.77 7.75 12.57
C LYS A 192 -4.02 8.16 13.83
N VAL A 193 -4.75 8.40 14.92
CA VAL A 193 -4.19 8.72 16.24
C VAL A 193 -4.47 7.55 17.17
N GLY A 194 -3.41 6.80 17.49
CA GLY A 194 -3.53 5.53 18.21
C GLY A 194 -4.21 4.48 17.31
N ASP A 195 -5.40 4.03 17.70
CA ASP A 195 -6.18 3.06 16.93
C ASP A 195 -7.46 3.64 16.30
N ARG A 196 -7.59 4.98 16.28
CA ARG A 196 -8.77 5.67 15.75
C ARG A 196 -8.39 6.59 14.59
N TRP A 197 -9.18 6.56 13.54
CA TRP A 197 -9.17 7.57 12.50
C TRP A 197 -9.87 8.83 13.00
N LEU A 198 -9.17 9.96 12.94
CA LEU A 198 -9.70 11.27 13.28
C LEU A 198 -9.62 12.18 12.05
N LEU A 199 -10.59 13.06 11.93
CA LEU A 199 -10.62 14.04 10.86
C LEU A 199 -9.62 15.17 11.15
N ALA A 200 -8.68 15.34 10.23
CA ALA A 200 -7.61 16.32 10.29
C ALA A 200 -7.86 17.52 9.35
N GLY A 201 -8.75 17.37 8.37
CA GLY A 201 -9.11 18.43 7.43
C GLY A 201 -10.40 18.12 6.67
N PHE A 202 -11.07 19.18 6.20
CA PHE A 202 -12.29 19.11 5.42
C PHE A 202 -12.35 20.29 4.45
N GLU A 203 -12.16 20.01 3.17
CA GLU A 203 -12.15 21.02 2.11
C GLU A 203 -13.22 20.74 1.06
N PRO A 204 -14.13 21.70 0.76
CA PRO A 204 -15.04 21.60 -0.38
C PRO A 204 -14.27 21.49 -1.72
N VAL A 205 -14.82 20.75 -2.69
CA VAL A 205 -14.23 20.61 -4.04
C VAL A 205 -15.03 21.29 -5.14
#